data_AF-A0A661PE07-F1
#
_entry.id   AF-A0A661PE07-F1
#
_cell.length_a   1.000
_cell.length_b   1.000
_cell.length_c   1.000
_cell.angle_alpha   90.00
_cell.angle_beta   90.00
_cell.angle_gamma   90.00
#
_symmetry.space_group_name_H-M   'P 1'
#
loop_
_entity.id
_entity.type
_entity.pdbx_description
1 polymer ?
#
loop_
_entity_poly.entity_id
_entity_poly.type
_entity_poly.pdbx_seq_one_letter_code
_entity_poly.pdbx_strand_id
1 'polypeptide(L)'
;MSNKIDQKDINNAAWAACDTFRGVVDPAQYKDYILVMLFLKYISDVWQDHYEEYRTQYGDDDVRIRRRLERERFVLPIVKLTEKNEKTGEETVLDEFPATYDSLYERRSAANIGELINIVLDYIEESNKSKLDGVFRNIDFNSEANLGKTRDRNRRLKQLLDDFHKPQLNMKPSLVSEDVIGNTYIYLIERFASDSGKKAGEFFTPLKVTELVARLAGPKPGDRICDPACGSGGLLIQAAKQVNNRNFALFGQESNGSTWALCRMNMFLHSFDSARVEWCDTLNSPLLVENDRLMKFNCVVANPPFSLDKWGAENAESDQYNRFWRGVPPKSKGDWAFISRMVETALEKEGRVAVVVPHGVLFRGAAEGRIRRKMIEENLL
;
A
#
# COMPACT_ATOMS: atom_id res chain seq x y z
N MET A 1 -11.74 11.61 -31.46
CA MET A 1 -10.46 11.88 -30.78
C MET A 1 -10.66 11.47 -29.34
N SER A 2 -9.98 10.43 -28.86
CA SER A 2 -10.05 10.03 -27.44
C SER A 2 -9.37 11.13 -26.62
N ASN A 3 -10.13 11.80 -25.76
CA ASN A 3 -9.59 12.73 -24.76
C ASN A 3 -8.83 11.89 -23.72
N LYS A 4 -7.58 11.55 -24.00
CA LYS A 4 -6.69 10.96 -23.00
C LYS A 4 -6.55 11.94 -21.84
N ILE A 5 -6.87 11.48 -20.64
CA ILE A 5 -6.76 12.30 -19.43
C ILE A 5 -5.28 12.40 -19.05
N ASP A 6 -4.77 13.62 -18.84
CA ASP A 6 -3.38 13.85 -18.46
C ASP A 6 -3.16 13.52 -16.97
N GLN A 7 -1.95 13.07 -16.62
CA GLN A 7 -1.53 12.77 -15.25
C GLN A 7 -1.81 13.95 -14.31
N LYS A 8 -1.54 15.17 -14.78
CA LYS A 8 -1.74 16.39 -13.99
C LYS A 8 -3.21 16.60 -13.64
N ASP A 9 -4.12 16.31 -14.57
CA ASP A 9 -5.55 16.51 -14.37
C ASP A 9 -6.11 15.50 -13.36
N ILE A 10 -5.71 14.22 -13.44
CA ILE A 10 -6.08 13.20 -12.46
C ILE A 10 -5.53 13.56 -11.08
N ASN A 11 -4.26 13.96 -10.99
CA ASN A 11 -3.64 14.35 -9.72
C ASN A 11 -4.37 15.54 -9.07
N ASN A 12 -4.74 16.54 -9.86
CA ASN A 12 -5.49 17.70 -9.36
C ASN A 12 -6.90 17.30 -8.92
N ALA A 13 -7.61 16.47 -9.70
CA ALA A 13 -8.95 16.02 -9.37
C ALA A 13 -8.97 15.16 -8.10
N ALA A 14 -8.02 14.22 -7.98
CA ALA A 14 -7.89 13.37 -6.80
C ALA A 14 -7.50 14.17 -5.55
N TRP A 15 -6.64 15.18 -5.71
CA TRP A 15 -6.30 16.10 -4.62
C TRP A 15 -7.46 17.02 -4.23
N ALA A 16 -8.29 17.45 -5.19
CA ALA A 16 -9.49 18.22 -4.91
C ALA A 16 -10.55 17.39 -4.16
N ALA A 17 -10.66 16.09 -4.41
CA ALA A 17 -11.54 15.20 -3.64
C ALA A 17 -11.21 15.17 -2.14
N CYS A 18 -9.97 15.51 -1.76
CA CYS A 18 -9.56 15.64 -0.37
C CYS A 18 -10.23 16.82 0.36
N ASP A 19 -10.68 17.85 -0.37
CA ASP A 19 -11.32 19.04 0.21
C ASP A 19 -12.60 18.69 1.00
N THR A 20 -13.24 17.58 0.68
CA THR A 20 -14.40 17.05 1.42
C THR A 20 -14.11 16.79 2.91
N PHE A 21 -12.85 16.46 3.26
CA PHE A 21 -12.45 16.16 4.63
C PHE A 21 -11.59 17.26 5.29
N ARG A 22 -11.03 18.19 4.52
CA ARG A 22 -10.14 19.24 5.04
C ARG A 22 -10.83 20.11 6.09
N GLY A 23 -10.07 20.44 7.14
CA GLY A 23 -10.52 21.30 8.25
C GLY A 23 -11.44 20.60 9.26
N VAL A 24 -11.81 19.34 9.04
CA VAL A 24 -12.72 18.61 9.94
C VAL A 24 -12.14 17.28 10.37
N VAL A 25 -11.38 16.62 9.51
CA VAL A 25 -10.64 15.40 9.82
C VAL A 25 -9.15 15.68 9.72
N ASP A 26 -8.34 15.05 10.56
CA ASP A 26 -6.89 15.19 10.50
C ASP A 26 -6.32 14.57 9.20
N PRO A 27 -5.36 15.21 8.51
CA PRO A 27 -4.73 14.66 7.30
C PRO A 27 -4.15 13.26 7.44
N ALA A 28 -3.64 12.89 8.61
CA ALA A 28 -3.12 11.55 8.84
C ALA A 28 -4.24 10.50 8.90
N GLN A 29 -5.49 10.90 9.14
CA GLN A 29 -6.65 10.02 9.17
C GLN A 29 -7.41 10.01 7.84
N TYR A 30 -7.74 11.18 7.27
CA TYR A 30 -8.55 11.19 6.05
C TYR A 30 -7.81 10.66 4.81
N LYS A 31 -6.46 10.59 4.85
CA LYS A 31 -5.66 9.95 3.80
C LYS A 31 -6.13 8.52 3.51
N ASP A 32 -6.47 7.76 4.55
CA ASP A 32 -6.79 6.34 4.40
C ASP A 32 -8.12 6.18 3.66
N TYR A 33 -9.12 7.03 3.97
CA TYR A 33 -10.40 7.07 3.26
C TYR A 33 -10.25 7.45 1.78
N ILE A 34 -9.43 8.46 1.48
CA ILE A 34 -9.19 8.90 0.10
C ILE A 34 -8.47 7.81 -0.71
N LEU A 35 -7.43 7.20 -0.15
CA LEU A 35 -6.63 6.19 -0.84
C LEU A 35 -7.41 4.88 -1.05
N VAL A 36 -8.22 4.46 -0.06
CA VAL A 36 -9.13 3.31 -0.22
C VAL A 36 -10.22 3.61 -1.26
N MET A 37 -10.80 4.81 -1.25
CA MET A 37 -11.80 5.20 -2.25
C MET A 37 -11.22 5.25 -3.67
N LEU A 38 -9.98 5.76 -3.81
CA LEU A 38 -9.25 5.74 -5.07
C LEU A 38 -9.01 4.31 -5.57
N PHE A 39 -8.61 3.41 -4.66
CA PHE A 39 -8.42 1.99 -4.99
C PHE A 39 -9.74 1.33 -5.43
N LEU A 40 -10.83 1.55 -4.68
CA LEU A 40 -12.16 1.04 -5.01
C LEU A 40 -12.65 1.57 -6.37
N LYS A 41 -12.46 2.86 -6.64
CA LYS A 41 -12.79 3.47 -7.93
C LYS A 41 -12.02 2.81 -9.07
N TYR A 42 -10.70 2.63 -8.89
CA TYR A 42 -9.85 1.98 -9.89
C TYR A 42 -10.32 0.56 -10.23
N ILE A 43 -10.48 -0.32 -9.22
CA ILE A 43 -10.88 -1.71 -9.50
C ILE A 43 -12.28 -1.78 -10.11
N SER A 44 -13.17 -0.85 -9.75
CA SER A 44 -14.51 -0.75 -10.34
C SER A 44 -14.48 -0.29 -11.79
N ASP A 45 -13.61 0.67 -12.13
CA ASP A 45 -13.47 1.15 -13.51
C ASP A 45 -12.86 0.09 -14.42
N VAL A 46 -11.84 -0.63 -13.95
CA VAL A 46 -11.26 -1.77 -14.68
C VAL A 46 -12.33 -2.84 -14.94
N TRP A 47 -13.10 -3.19 -13.90
CA TRP A 47 -14.19 -4.16 -14.02
C TRP A 47 -15.25 -3.69 -15.02
N GLN A 48 -15.64 -2.41 -14.98
CA GLN A 48 -16.66 -1.84 -15.86
C GLN A 48 -16.19 -1.79 -17.33
N ASP A 49 -14.92 -1.44 -17.57
CA ASP A 49 -14.34 -1.45 -18.92
C ASP A 49 -14.34 -2.86 -19.52
N HIS A 50 -13.93 -3.87 -18.74
CA HIS A 50 -13.94 -5.27 -19.17
C HIS A 50 -15.38 -5.81 -19.32
N TYR A 51 -16.32 -5.39 -18.47
CA TYR A 51 -17.74 -5.72 -18.62
C TYR A 51 -18.27 -5.23 -19.98
N GLU A 52 -18.01 -3.98 -20.34
CA GLU A 52 -18.42 -3.38 -21.61
C GLU A 52 -17.78 -4.09 -22.82
N GLU A 53 -16.51 -4.47 -22.70
CA GLU A 53 -15.81 -5.26 -23.71
C GLU A 53 -16.46 -6.63 -23.90
N TYR A 54 -16.68 -7.37 -22.81
CA TYR A 54 -17.31 -8.69 -22.86
C TYR A 54 -18.76 -8.62 -23.36
N ARG A 55 -19.50 -7.58 -23.01
CA ARG A 55 -20.84 -7.34 -23.55
C ARG A 55 -20.81 -7.12 -25.06
N THR A 56 -19.81 -6.41 -25.56
CA THR A 56 -19.61 -6.24 -27.02
C THR A 56 -19.30 -7.57 -27.71
N GLN A 57 -18.53 -8.45 -27.06
CA GLN A 57 -18.15 -9.76 -27.60
C GLN A 57 -19.27 -10.82 -27.52
N TYR A 58 -20.09 -10.79 -26.46
CA TYR A 58 -21.03 -11.87 -26.12
C TYR A 58 -22.50 -11.44 -26.13
N GLY A 59 -22.82 -10.17 -26.43
CA GLY A 59 -24.18 -9.63 -26.37
C GLY A 59 -24.68 -9.51 -24.94
N ASP A 60 -25.97 -9.79 -24.72
CA ASP A 60 -26.61 -9.70 -23.40
C ASP A 60 -26.58 -11.03 -22.60
N ASP A 61 -25.62 -11.91 -22.87
CA ASP A 61 -25.39 -13.13 -22.07
C ASP A 61 -24.65 -12.79 -20.76
N ASP A 62 -25.38 -12.19 -19.83
CA ASP A 62 -24.85 -11.74 -18.53
C ASP A 62 -24.21 -12.88 -17.73
N VAL A 63 -24.71 -14.11 -17.85
CA VAL A 63 -24.15 -15.28 -17.16
C VAL A 63 -22.74 -15.56 -17.68
N ARG A 64 -22.55 -15.52 -19.00
CA ARG A 64 -21.23 -15.71 -19.62
C ARG A 64 -20.28 -14.56 -19.29
N ILE A 65 -20.76 -13.32 -19.29
CA ILE A 65 -19.96 -12.13 -18.94
C ILE A 65 -19.49 -12.25 -17.48
N ARG A 66 -20.37 -12.56 -16.53
CA ARG A 66 -20.01 -12.74 -15.11
C ARG A 66 -18.97 -13.84 -14.89
N ARG A 67 -19.11 -14.99 -15.56
CA ARG A 67 -18.11 -16.08 -15.50
C ARG A 67 -16.72 -15.67 -16.02
N ARG A 68 -16.65 -14.71 -16.93
CA ARG A 68 -15.36 -14.14 -17.38
C ARG A 68 -14.80 -13.21 -16.32
N LEU A 69 -15.64 -12.35 -15.75
CA LEU A 69 -15.25 -11.40 -14.71
C LEU A 69 -14.78 -12.07 -13.41
N GLU A 70 -15.29 -13.26 -13.08
CA GLU A 70 -14.79 -14.09 -11.96
C GLU A 70 -13.33 -14.55 -12.12
N ARG A 71 -12.77 -14.46 -13.33
CA ARG A 71 -11.37 -14.85 -13.63
C ARG A 71 -10.44 -13.65 -13.75
N GLU A 72 -10.99 -12.45 -13.59
CA GLU A 72 -10.23 -11.22 -13.68
C GLU A 72 -9.27 -11.05 -12.50
N ARG A 73 -8.42 -10.04 -12.63
CA ARG A 73 -7.43 -9.69 -11.62
C ARG A 73 -8.05 -9.41 -10.25
N PHE A 74 -9.23 -8.79 -10.19
CA PHE A 74 -10.03 -8.61 -8.98
C PHE A 74 -11.47 -9.04 -9.25
N VAL A 75 -12.03 -9.83 -8.34
CA VAL A 75 -13.43 -10.26 -8.39
C VAL A 75 -14.27 -9.23 -7.64
N LEU A 76 -15.22 -8.59 -8.33
CA LEU A 76 -16.24 -7.75 -7.68
C LEU A 76 -17.54 -8.55 -7.61
N PRO A 77 -17.85 -9.16 -6.44
CA PRO A 77 -19.01 -10.03 -6.30
C PRO A 77 -20.32 -9.24 -6.29
N ILE A 78 -21.44 -9.96 -6.27
CA ILE A 78 -22.74 -9.37 -5.98
C ILE A 78 -22.92 -9.26 -4.46
N VAL A 79 -23.21 -8.06 -3.97
CA VAL A 79 -23.64 -7.78 -2.60
C VAL A 79 -25.12 -8.13 -2.47
N LYS A 80 -25.46 -8.94 -1.47
CA LYS A 80 -26.84 -9.23 -1.08
C LYS A 80 -27.09 -8.65 0.30
N LEU A 81 -27.95 -7.65 0.36
CA LEU A 81 -28.41 -7.10 1.63
C LEU A 81 -29.62 -7.90 2.09
N THR A 82 -29.54 -8.50 3.27
CA THR A 82 -30.59 -9.33 3.83
C THR A 82 -30.99 -8.82 5.20
N GLU A 83 -32.29 -8.83 5.50
CA GLU A 83 -32.81 -8.65 6.84
C GLU A 83 -33.26 -10.00 7.39
N LYS A 84 -32.79 -10.35 8.58
CA LYS A 84 -33.19 -11.58 9.25
C LYS A 84 -34.32 -11.28 10.23
N ASN A 85 -35.45 -11.96 10.06
CA ASN A 85 -36.54 -11.89 11.01
C ASN A 85 -36.14 -12.63 12.31
N GLU A 86 -36.01 -11.90 13.42
CA GLU A 86 -35.57 -12.48 14.70
C GLU A 86 -36.52 -13.56 15.24
N LYS A 87 -37.80 -13.56 14.84
CA LYS A 87 -38.82 -14.50 15.34
C LYS A 87 -38.93 -15.77 14.51
N THR A 88 -38.84 -15.65 13.17
CA THR A 88 -38.98 -16.80 12.26
C THR A 88 -37.64 -17.35 11.78
N GLY A 89 -36.56 -16.57 11.91
CA GLY A 89 -35.23 -16.88 11.38
C GLY A 89 -35.12 -16.72 9.86
N GLU A 90 -36.19 -16.33 9.17
CA GLU A 90 -36.21 -16.17 7.71
C GLU A 90 -35.43 -14.92 7.29
N GLU A 91 -34.65 -15.06 6.21
CA GLU A 91 -33.89 -13.97 5.60
C GLU A 91 -34.65 -13.43 4.38
N THR A 92 -34.88 -12.13 4.36
CA THR A 92 -35.50 -11.43 3.22
C THR A 92 -34.45 -10.58 2.54
N VAL A 93 -34.30 -10.73 1.21
CA VAL A 93 -33.38 -9.90 0.41
C VAL A 93 -33.99 -8.51 0.25
N LEU A 94 -33.28 -7.49 0.75
CA LEU A 94 -33.66 -6.08 0.67
C LEU A 94 -33.16 -5.43 -0.63
N ASP A 95 -31.94 -5.76 -1.05
CA ASP A 95 -31.29 -5.22 -2.25
C ASP A 95 -30.19 -6.18 -2.74
N GLU A 96 -29.90 -6.15 -4.03
CA GLU A 96 -28.88 -6.97 -4.67
C GLU A 96 -28.17 -6.17 -5.78
N PHE A 97 -26.86 -6.00 -5.67
CA PHE A 97 -26.09 -5.18 -6.62
C PHE A 97 -24.60 -5.56 -6.68
N PRO A 98 -23.90 -5.27 -7.78
CA PRO A 98 -22.45 -5.49 -7.88
C PRO A 98 -21.66 -4.67 -6.84
N ALA A 99 -20.63 -5.27 -6.25
CA ALA A 99 -19.71 -4.61 -5.31
C ALA A 99 -18.79 -3.62 -6.04
N THR A 100 -19.37 -2.58 -6.62
CA THR A 100 -18.70 -1.57 -7.44
C THR A 100 -18.90 -0.18 -6.85
N TYR A 101 -17.97 0.71 -7.18
CA TYR A 101 -18.09 2.14 -6.91
C TYR A 101 -19.40 2.73 -7.46
N ASP A 102 -19.79 2.38 -8.69
CA ASP A 102 -21.00 2.94 -9.31
C ASP A 102 -22.28 2.53 -8.56
N SER A 103 -22.33 1.30 -8.03
CA SER A 103 -23.46 0.86 -7.21
C SER A 103 -23.55 1.64 -5.89
N LEU A 104 -22.42 1.99 -5.28
CA LEU A 104 -22.37 2.90 -4.12
C LEU A 104 -22.77 4.33 -4.51
N TYR A 105 -22.36 4.80 -5.69
CA TYR A 105 -22.71 6.11 -6.20
C TYR A 105 -24.22 6.27 -6.40
N GLU A 106 -24.90 5.27 -6.97
CA GLU A 106 -26.36 5.25 -7.09
C GLU A 106 -27.04 5.35 -5.72
N ARG A 107 -26.44 4.74 -4.70
CA ARG A 107 -26.93 4.70 -3.31
C ARG A 107 -26.36 5.80 -2.42
N ARG A 108 -25.65 6.80 -2.96
CA ARG A 108 -24.93 7.83 -2.17
C ARG A 108 -25.80 8.68 -1.24
N SER A 109 -27.13 8.66 -1.41
CA SER A 109 -28.09 9.35 -0.54
C SER A 109 -28.73 8.43 0.53
N ALA A 110 -28.31 7.17 0.62
CA ALA A 110 -28.79 6.22 1.62
C ALA A 110 -28.45 6.68 3.04
N ALA A 111 -29.35 6.42 3.99
CA ALA A 111 -29.19 6.80 5.39
C ALA A 111 -28.03 6.06 6.08
N ASN A 112 -27.62 4.92 5.54
CA ASN A 112 -26.53 4.08 6.05
C ASN A 112 -25.36 3.97 5.05
N ILE A 113 -25.11 5.00 4.23
CA ILE A 113 -24.05 4.94 3.19
C ILE A 113 -22.66 4.54 3.73
N GLY A 114 -22.29 4.96 4.95
CA GLY A 114 -21.02 4.56 5.56
C GLY A 114 -20.92 3.05 5.81
N GLU A 115 -22.01 2.44 6.29
CA GLU A 115 -22.12 0.99 6.48
C GLU A 115 -22.11 0.26 5.13
N LEU A 116 -22.84 0.77 4.13
CA LEU A 116 -22.87 0.18 2.79
C LEU A 116 -21.48 0.15 2.13
N ILE A 117 -20.66 1.19 2.31
CA ILE A 117 -19.28 1.20 1.81
C ILE A 117 -18.47 0.08 2.49
N ASN A 118 -18.56 -0.05 3.81
CA ASN A 118 -17.86 -1.13 4.54
C ASN A 118 -18.29 -2.51 4.06
N ILE A 119 -19.61 -2.76 3.89
CA ILE A 119 -20.14 -4.03 3.38
C ILE A 119 -19.56 -4.34 1.99
N VAL A 120 -19.52 -3.35 1.08
CA VAL A 120 -18.93 -3.53 -0.25
C VAL A 120 -17.45 -3.91 -0.15
N LEU A 121 -16.67 -3.23 0.69
CA LEU A 121 -15.26 -3.54 0.89
C LEU A 121 -15.05 -4.95 1.46
N ASP A 122 -15.88 -5.38 2.42
CA ASP A 122 -15.82 -6.73 3.01
C ASP A 122 -16.11 -7.82 1.97
N TYR A 123 -17.13 -7.62 1.12
CA TYR A 123 -17.44 -8.54 0.03
C TYR A 123 -16.29 -8.67 -0.98
N ILE A 124 -15.65 -7.54 -1.32
CA ILE A 124 -14.47 -7.51 -2.18
C ILE A 124 -13.29 -8.21 -1.49
N GLU A 125 -13.03 -7.96 -0.20
CA GLU A 125 -11.96 -8.61 0.54
C GLU A 125 -12.12 -10.14 0.57
N GLU A 126 -13.30 -10.64 0.93
CA GLU A 126 -13.54 -12.09 1.05
C GLU A 126 -13.45 -12.80 -0.32
N SER A 127 -13.96 -12.16 -1.39
CA SER A 127 -13.86 -12.71 -2.75
C SER A 127 -12.43 -12.70 -3.30
N ASN A 128 -11.54 -11.91 -2.70
CA ASN A 128 -10.15 -11.75 -3.12
C ASN A 128 -9.17 -12.05 -1.98
N LYS A 129 -9.51 -12.97 -1.06
CA LYS A 129 -8.79 -13.21 0.19
C LYS A 129 -7.28 -13.43 0.01
N SER A 130 -6.86 -14.14 -1.04
CA SER A 130 -5.44 -14.35 -1.33
C SER A 130 -4.65 -13.05 -1.60
N LYS A 131 -5.34 -11.98 -2.02
CA LYS A 131 -4.77 -10.68 -2.41
C LYS A 131 -5.13 -9.54 -1.46
N LEU A 132 -6.32 -9.54 -0.87
CA LEU A 132 -6.85 -8.40 -0.13
C LEU A 132 -7.08 -8.67 1.36
N ASP A 133 -6.80 -9.89 1.87
CA ASP A 133 -6.96 -10.18 3.31
C ASP A 133 -6.23 -9.15 4.17
N GLY A 134 -6.97 -8.47 5.04
CA GLY A 134 -6.46 -7.45 5.93
C GLY A 134 -6.34 -6.05 5.36
N VAL A 135 -6.51 -5.84 4.04
CA VAL A 135 -6.23 -4.56 3.38
C VAL A 135 -7.21 -3.47 3.82
N PHE A 136 -8.48 -3.78 4.08
CA PHE A 136 -9.47 -2.77 4.47
C PHE A 136 -9.76 -2.71 5.97
N ARG A 137 -9.14 -3.57 6.80
CA ARG A 137 -9.47 -3.68 8.24
C ARG A 137 -9.25 -2.42 9.07
N ASN A 138 -8.39 -1.51 8.61
CA ASN A 138 -8.03 -0.29 9.36
C ASN A 138 -8.89 0.92 9.00
N ILE A 139 -9.90 0.77 8.12
CA ILE A 139 -10.78 1.85 7.71
C ILE A 139 -12.23 1.55 8.04
N ASP A 140 -12.95 2.55 8.55
CA ASP A 140 -14.37 2.44 8.87
C ASP A 140 -15.11 3.69 8.36
N PHE A 141 -15.82 3.54 7.25
CA PHE A 141 -16.63 4.61 6.66
C PHE A 141 -17.88 4.93 7.49
N ASN A 142 -18.20 4.16 8.53
CA ASN A 142 -19.26 4.45 9.48
C ASN A 142 -18.74 5.09 10.78
N SER A 143 -17.44 5.35 10.90
CA SER A 143 -16.80 5.86 12.13
C SER A 143 -17.30 7.25 12.53
N GLU A 144 -18.03 7.34 13.65
CA GLU A 144 -18.45 8.63 14.20
C GLU A 144 -17.27 9.45 14.74
N ALA A 145 -16.24 8.77 15.28
CA ALA A 145 -15.05 9.43 15.82
C ALA A 145 -14.23 10.14 14.73
N ASN A 146 -14.13 9.56 13.54
CA ASN A 146 -13.33 10.11 12.45
C ASN A 146 -14.15 11.00 11.50
N LEU A 147 -15.40 10.62 11.20
CA LEU A 147 -16.21 11.29 10.16
C LEU A 147 -17.35 12.14 10.71
N GLY A 148 -17.56 12.12 12.03
CA GLY A 148 -18.60 12.86 12.73
C GLY A 148 -19.95 12.13 12.78
N LYS A 149 -20.94 12.83 13.35
CA LYS A 149 -22.31 12.29 13.51
C LYS A 149 -22.94 11.92 12.17
N THR A 150 -23.84 10.93 12.18
CA THR A 150 -24.51 10.35 11.01
C THR A 150 -24.87 11.34 9.90
N ARG A 151 -25.53 12.46 10.22
CA ARG A 151 -25.91 13.47 9.20
C ARG A 151 -24.70 14.08 8.49
N ASP A 152 -23.68 14.49 9.25
CA ASP A 152 -22.49 15.13 8.69
C ASP A 152 -21.58 14.12 7.99
N ARG A 153 -21.43 12.92 8.56
CA ARG A 153 -20.75 11.78 7.94
C ARG A 153 -21.35 11.47 6.57
N ASN A 154 -22.66 11.22 6.50
CA ASN A 154 -23.32 10.85 5.24
C ASN A 154 -23.21 11.98 4.20
N ARG A 155 -23.30 13.25 4.62
CA ARG A 155 -23.07 14.40 3.73
C ARG A 155 -21.65 14.38 3.14
N ARG A 156 -20.62 14.11 3.95
CA ARG A 156 -19.22 14.00 3.48
C ARG A 156 -19.03 12.82 2.55
N LEU A 157 -19.56 11.65 2.90
CA LEU A 157 -19.44 10.45 2.07
C LEU A 157 -20.13 10.62 0.71
N LYS A 158 -21.29 11.27 0.70
CA LYS A 158 -21.96 11.66 -0.55
C LYS A 158 -21.08 12.59 -1.39
N GLN A 159 -20.50 13.62 -0.79
CA GLN A 159 -19.59 14.54 -1.48
C GLN A 159 -18.35 13.83 -2.02
N LEU A 160 -17.78 12.89 -1.25
CA LEU A 160 -16.65 12.06 -1.68
C LEU A 160 -17.02 11.23 -2.92
N LEU A 161 -18.19 10.60 -2.92
CA LEU A 161 -18.70 9.84 -4.07
C LEU A 161 -19.04 10.77 -5.25
N ASP A 162 -19.49 12.01 -5.02
CA ASP A 162 -19.68 12.98 -6.10
C ASP A 162 -18.33 13.45 -6.68
N ASP A 163 -17.30 13.63 -5.84
CA ASP A 163 -15.95 14.02 -6.26
C ASP A 163 -15.28 12.94 -7.12
N PHE A 164 -15.32 11.68 -6.69
CA PHE A 164 -14.73 10.56 -7.42
C PHE A 164 -15.52 10.15 -8.68
N HIS A 165 -16.77 10.61 -8.84
CA HIS A 165 -17.56 10.38 -10.05
C HIS A 165 -17.31 11.42 -11.15
N LYS A 166 -16.47 12.44 -10.90
CA LYS A 166 -16.10 13.44 -11.91
C LYS A 166 -15.41 12.78 -13.12
N PRO A 167 -15.63 13.25 -14.36
CA PRO A 167 -15.04 12.66 -15.57
C PRO A 167 -13.50 12.57 -15.55
N GLN A 168 -12.84 13.49 -14.84
CA GLN A 168 -11.39 13.52 -14.66
C GLN A 168 -10.85 12.34 -13.83
N LEU A 169 -11.72 11.67 -13.05
CA LEU A 169 -11.40 10.48 -12.25
C LEU A 169 -12.01 9.21 -12.86
N ASN A 170 -12.24 9.21 -14.18
CA ASN A 170 -12.52 8.00 -14.92
C ASN A 170 -11.20 7.28 -15.23
N MET A 171 -10.98 6.15 -14.56
CA MET A 171 -9.74 5.36 -14.55
C MET A 171 -9.86 4.09 -15.40
N LYS A 172 -10.84 4.04 -16.32
CA LYS A 172 -10.97 2.93 -17.26
C LYS A 172 -9.67 2.75 -18.07
N PRO A 173 -9.12 1.53 -18.16
CA PRO A 173 -7.92 1.24 -18.95
C PRO A 173 -7.97 1.72 -20.41
N SER A 174 -9.17 1.75 -21.01
CA SER A 174 -9.41 2.31 -22.35
C SER A 174 -9.14 3.82 -22.48
N LEU A 175 -9.10 4.55 -21.35
CA LEU A 175 -8.91 6.00 -21.29
C LEU A 175 -7.56 6.42 -20.68
N VAL A 176 -7.05 5.65 -19.72
CA VAL A 176 -5.90 5.99 -18.88
C VAL A 176 -5.01 4.76 -18.68
N SER A 177 -3.69 4.92 -18.75
CA SER A 177 -2.77 3.80 -18.48
C SER A 177 -2.63 3.51 -16.98
N GLU A 178 -2.34 2.25 -16.62
CA GLU A 178 -2.11 1.83 -15.23
C GLU A 178 -1.04 2.68 -14.52
N ASP A 179 0.04 3.03 -15.25
CA ASP A 179 1.11 3.88 -14.73
C ASP A 179 0.59 5.22 -14.20
N VAL A 180 -0.40 5.82 -14.87
CA VAL A 180 -0.94 7.12 -14.46
C VAL A 180 -1.63 7.02 -13.11
N ILE A 181 -2.39 5.95 -12.89
CA ILE A 181 -3.18 5.74 -11.68
C ILE A 181 -2.25 5.41 -10.50
N GLY A 182 -1.28 4.52 -10.72
CA GLY A 182 -0.24 4.23 -9.73
C GLY A 182 0.56 5.48 -9.35
N ASN A 183 0.95 6.30 -10.32
CA ASN A 183 1.63 7.57 -10.05
C ASN A 183 0.74 8.58 -9.32
N THR A 184 -0.58 8.62 -9.58
CA THR A 184 -1.54 9.44 -8.81
C THR A 184 -1.58 9.01 -7.35
N TYR A 185 -1.58 7.71 -7.09
CA TYR A 185 -1.58 7.16 -5.74
C TYR A 185 -0.30 7.55 -4.97
N ILE A 186 0.87 7.43 -5.61
CA ILE A 186 2.15 7.89 -5.03
C ILE A 186 2.12 9.40 -4.77
N TYR A 187 1.60 10.19 -5.72
CA TYR A 187 1.44 11.64 -5.57
C TYR A 187 0.58 12.02 -4.36
N LEU A 188 -0.55 11.33 -4.15
CA LEU A 188 -1.40 11.60 -2.98
C LEU A 188 -0.67 11.27 -1.68
N ILE A 189 0.03 10.14 -1.61
CA ILE A 189 0.84 9.79 -0.43
C ILE A 189 1.89 10.87 -0.14
N GLU A 190 2.60 11.36 -1.17
CA GLU A 190 3.59 12.43 -1.03
C GLU A 190 2.98 13.71 -0.47
N ARG A 191 1.80 14.09 -0.97
CA ARG A 191 1.07 15.26 -0.52
C ARG A 191 0.59 15.10 0.92
N PHE A 192 0.04 13.94 1.30
CA PHE A 192 -0.37 13.69 2.68
C PHE A 192 0.80 13.69 3.66
N ALA A 193 1.94 13.14 3.26
CA ALA A 193 3.16 13.19 4.06
C ALA A 193 3.59 14.65 4.30
N SER A 194 3.59 15.47 3.24
CA SER A 194 3.93 16.89 3.31
C SER A 194 2.96 17.68 4.21
N ASP A 195 1.65 17.44 4.08
CA ASP A 195 0.62 18.15 4.87
C ASP A 195 0.59 17.73 6.34
N SER A 196 0.99 16.49 6.66
CA SER A 196 0.96 15.98 8.04
C SER A 196 2.06 16.54 8.96
N GLY A 197 3.07 17.23 8.40
CA GLY A 197 4.20 17.78 9.16
C GLY A 197 5.07 16.73 9.89
N LYS A 198 4.79 15.42 9.73
CA LYS A 198 5.58 14.35 10.33
C LYS A 198 6.91 14.20 9.60
N LYS A 199 8.01 13.99 10.34
CA LYS A 199 9.36 13.82 9.76
C LYS A 199 9.38 12.57 8.86
N ALA A 200 9.88 12.74 7.64
CA ALA A 200 9.78 11.82 6.50
C ALA A 200 10.35 10.39 6.68
N GLY A 201 11.07 10.08 7.76
CA GLY A 201 11.84 8.84 7.88
C GLY A 201 11.01 7.54 7.99
N GLU A 202 9.74 7.60 8.39
CA GLU A 202 8.92 6.39 8.63
C GLU A 202 7.78 6.19 7.64
N PHE A 203 7.26 7.27 7.03
CA PHE A 203 5.98 7.21 6.29
C PHE A 203 6.12 7.38 4.78
N PHE A 204 7.12 8.15 4.32
CA PHE A 204 7.25 8.47 2.91
C PHE A 204 8.65 8.97 2.55
N THR A 205 9.23 8.38 1.51
CA THR A 205 10.50 8.81 0.94
C THR A 205 10.22 9.69 -0.29
N PRO A 206 10.70 10.94 -0.35
CA PRO A 206 10.51 11.81 -1.51
C PRO A 206 10.92 11.15 -2.82
N LEU A 207 10.16 11.40 -3.89
CA LEU A 207 10.32 10.69 -5.17
C LEU A 207 11.77 10.75 -5.68
N LYS A 208 12.42 11.92 -5.61
CA LYS A 208 13.81 12.09 -6.05
C LYS A 208 14.83 11.30 -5.24
N VAL A 209 14.57 11.10 -3.95
CA VAL A 209 15.40 10.23 -3.11
C VAL A 209 15.17 8.78 -3.50
N THR A 210 13.92 8.36 -3.72
CA THR A 210 13.63 6.98 -4.15
C THR A 210 14.22 6.64 -5.51
N GLU A 211 14.15 7.54 -6.49
CA GLU A 211 14.76 7.38 -7.81
C GLU A 211 16.28 7.22 -7.69
N LEU A 212 16.93 8.05 -6.87
CA LEU A 212 18.38 7.98 -6.66
C LEU A 212 18.79 6.67 -6.01
N VAL A 213 18.15 6.28 -4.91
CA VAL A 213 18.46 5.04 -4.19
C VAL A 213 18.24 3.82 -5.08
N ALA A 214 17.12 3.78 -5.81
CA ALA A 214 16.83 2.71 -6.77
C ALA A 214 17.90 2.58 -7.85
N ARG A 215 18.36 3.70 -8.42
CA ARG A 215 19.44 3.73 -9.42
C ARG A 215 20.77 3.26 -8.84
N LEU A 216 21.12 3.69 -7.62
CA LEU A 216 22.34 3.27 -6.94
C LEU A 216 22.33 1.77 -6.60
N ALA A 217 21.17 1.22 -6.22
CA ALA A 217 21.02 -0.19 -5.91
C ALA A 217 21.15 -1.08 -7.16
N GLY A 218 20.78 -0.55 -8.33
CA GLY A 218 20.95 -1.18 -9.64
C GLY A 218 20.41 -2.62 -9.72
N PRO A 219 19.11 -2.84 -9.44
CA PRO A 219 18.52 -4.18 -9.53
C PRO A 219 18.53 -4.67 -10.99
N LYS A 220 18.64 -5.99 -11.15
CA LYS A 220 18.79 -6.69 -12.44
C LYS A 220 17.65 -7.68 -12.66
N PRO A 221 17.40 -8.09 -13.93
CA PRO A 221 16.48 -9.20 -14.20
C PRO A 221 16.87 -10.46 -13.42
N GLY A 222 15.91 -11.06 -12.73
CA GLY A 222 16.06 -12.23 -11.85
C GLY A 222 16.30 -11.88 -10.38
N ASP A 223 16.51 -10.61 -10.04
CA ASP A 223 16.79 -10.22 -8.65
C ASP A 223 15.57 -10.42 -7.74
N ARG A 224 15.82 -10.92 -6.52
CA ARG A 224 14.95 -10.73 -5.37
C ARG A 224 15.27 -9.37 -4.75
N ILE A 225 14.31 -8.45 -4.78
CA ILE A 225 14.44 -7.07 -4.30
C ILE A 225 13.66 -6.94 -3.00
N CYS A 226 14.31 -6.44 -1.93
CA CYS A 226 13.70 -6.31 -0.61
C CYS A 226 13.76 -4.87 -0.09
N ASP A 227 12.70 -4.45 0.59
CA ASP A 227 12.71 -3.31 1.51
C ASP A 227 12.19 -3.73 2.90
N PRO A 228 13.07 -3.81 3.92
CA PRO A 228 12.68 -4.29 5.25
C PRO A 228 11.89 -3.27 6.08
N ALA A 229 11.70 -2.04 5.59
CA ALA A 229 10.93 -0.98 6.22
C ALA A 229 10.20 -0.18 5.12
N CYS A 230 9.35 -0.87 4.36
CA CYS A 230 8.94 -0.43 3.04
C CYS A 230 7.99 0.76 3.02
N GLY A 231 7.41 1.14 4.17
CA GLY A 231 6.40 2.20 4.22
C GLY A 231 5.27 1.88 3.24
N SER A 232 4.85 2.88 2.46
CA SER A 232 3.85 2.72 1.40
C SER A 232 4.35 2.03 0.12
N GLY A 233 5.57 1.49 0.12
CA GLY A 233 6.15 0.73 -0.99
C GLY A 233 6.74 1.57 -2.13
N GLY A 234 6.77 2.89 -2.00
CA GLY A 234 7.25 3.79 -3.06
C GLY A 234 8.69 3.50 -3.52
N LEU A 235 9.61 3.25 -2.59
CA LEU A 235 11.00 2.91 -2.90
C LEU A 235 11.11 1.55 -3.61
N LEU A 236 10.38 0.55 -3.12
CA LEU A 236 10.35 -0.79 -3.70
C LEU A 236 9.80 -0.78 -5.14
N ILE A 237 8.78 0.04 -5.41
CA ILE A 237 8.23 0.28 -6.75
C ILE A 237 9.26 0.96 -7.67
N GLN A 238 10.00 1.97 -7.17
CA GLN A 238 11.03 2.63 -7.97
C GLN A 238 12.21 1.71 -8.29
N ALA A 239 12.59 0.82 -7.35
CA ALA A 239 13.57 -0.23 -7.59
C ALA A 239 13.09 -1.20 -8.68
N ALA A 240 11.84 -1.66 -8.61
CA ALA A 240 11.22 -2.50 -9.63
C ALA A 240 11.25 -1.85 -11.02
N LYS A 241 10.95 -0.55 -11.10
CA LYS A 241 10.97 0.24 -12.35
C LYS A 241 12.37 0.39 -12.97
N GLN A 242 13.46 0.10 -12.26
CA GLN A 242 14.81 0.07 -12.87
C GLN A 242 15.05 -1.19 -13.70
N VAL A 243 14.25 -2.24 -13.51
CA VAL A 243 14.36 -3.47 -14.30
C VAL A 243 13.44 -3.35 -15.52
N ASN A 244 14.02 -3.42 -16.73
CA ASN A 244 13.31 -3.20 -17.99
C ASN A 244 12.20 -4.22 -18.32
N ASN A 245 12.06 -5.29 -17.53
CA ASN A 245 11.05 -6.32 -17.69
C ASN A 245 10.53 -6.78 -16.32
N ARG A 246 9.47 -7.58 -16.29
CA ARG A 246 8.85 -8.09 -15.05
C ARG A 246 9.59 -9.31 -14.45
N ASN A 247 10.84 -9.57 -14.83
CA ASN A 247 11.64 -10.66 -14.27
C ASN A 247 12.32 -10.18 -12.98
N PHE A 248 11.59 -10.15 -11.88
CA PHE A 248 12.09 -9.87 -10.53
C PHE A 248 11.05 -10.32 -9.51
N ALA A 249 11.42 -10.38 -8.23
CA ALA A 249 10.49 -10.64 -7.13
C ALA A 249 10.63 -9.55 -6.06
N LEU A 250 9.50 -9.00 -5.60
CA LEU A 250 9.45 -7.92 -4.61
C LEU A 250 9.08 -8.44 -3.23
N PHE A 251 9.83 -7.97 -2.22
CA PHE A 251 9.62 -8.33 -0.83
C PHE A 251 9.62 -7.07 0.05
N GLY A 252 8.67 -6.97 0.96
CA GLY A 252 8.51 -5.81 1.85
C GLY A 252 8.18 -6.24 3.27
N GLN A 253 8.59 -5.44 4.25
CA GLN A 253 8.11 -5.53 5.63
C GLN A 253 7.74 -4.14 6.12
N GLU A 254 6.60 -4.04 6.82
CA GLU A 254 6.10 -2.79 7.40
C GLU A 254 5.47 -3.09 8.76
N SER A 255 5.75 -2.28 9.79
CA SER A 255 5.28 -2.52 11.15
C SER A 255 3.91 -1.89 11.41
N ASN A 256 3.58 -0.80 10.72
CA ASN A 256 2.30 -0.12 10.83
C ASN A 256 1.25 -0.75 9.90
N GLY A 257 0.17 -1.30 10.47
CA GLY A 257 -0.88 -1.98 9.71
C GLY A 257 -1.57 -1.10 8.66
N SER A 258 -1.83 0.17 8.96
CA SER A 258 -2.42 1.10 7.97
C SER A 258 -1.45 1.35 6.81
N THR A 259 -0.18 1.64 7.11
CA THR A 259 0.84 1.84 6.07
C THR A 259 1.07 0.58 5.23
N TRP A 260 1.06 -0.60 5.86
CA TRP A 260 1.14 -1.89 5.17
C TRP A 260 -0.02 -2.08 4.17
N ALA A 261 -1.26 -1.76 4.58
CA ALA A 261 -2.42 -1.81 3.68
C ALA A 261 -2.26 -0.85 2.48
N LEU A 262 -1.75 0.38 2.73
CA LEU A 262 -1.44 1.32 1.66
C LEU A 262 -0.38 0.77 0.70
N CYS A 263 0.65 0.09 1.22
CA CYS A 263 1.68 -0.57 0.41
C CYS A 263 1.08 -1.66 -0.48
N ARG A 264 0.23 -2.52 0.08
CA ARG A 264 -0.47 -3.58 -0.67
C ARG A 264 -1.30 -3.01 -1.82
N MET A 265 -2.14 -2.00 -1.55
CA MET A 265 -2.89 -1.31 -2.61
C MET A 265 -1.97 -0.68 -3.65
N ASN A 266 -0.86 -0.06 -3.24
CA ASN A 266 0.10 0.56 -4.16
C ASN A 266 0.77 -0.46 -5.09
N MET A 267 1.11 -1.65 -4.58
CA MET A 267 1.64 -2.76 -5.39
C MET A 267 0.62 -3.18 -6.45
N PHE A 268 -0.65 -3.29 -6.07
CA PHE A 268 -1.73 -3.57 -7.03
C PHE A 268 -1.89 -2.44 -8.05
N LEU A 269 -1.88 -1.17 -7.67
CA LEU A 269 -2.01 -0.10 -8.66
C LEU A 269 -0.85 -0.04 -9.68
N HIS A 270 0.28 -0.68 -9.38
CA HIS A 270 1.43 -0.84 -10.29
C HIS A 270 1.57 -2.24 -10.91
N SER A 271 0.55 -3.08 -10.75
CA SER A 271 0.49 -4.44 -11.30
C SER A 271 1.64 -5.34 -10.80
N PHE A 272 2.03 -5.16 -9.52
CA PHE A 272 2.99 -5.99 -8.80
C PHE A 272 2.28 -6.99 -7.86
N ASP A 273 1.36 -7.77 -8.41
CA ASP A 273 0.47 -8.66 -7.63
C ASP A 273 1.20 -9.75 -6.84
N SER A 274 2.37 -10.15 -7.33
CA SER A 274 3.21 -11.17 -6.69
C SER A 274 4.12 -10.62 -5.59
N ALA A 275 4.06 -9.31 -5.30
CA ALA A 275 4.85 -8.71 -4.24
C ALA A 275 4.47 -9.31 -2.87
N ARG A 276 5.44 -9.84 -2.14
CA ARG A 276 5.25 -10.38 -0.79
C ARG A 276 5.55 -9.28 0.23
N VAL A 277 4.52 -8.63 0.74
CA VAL A 277 4.63 -7.58 1.76
C VAL A 277 4.04 -8.06 3.08
N GLU A 278 4.88 -8.16 4.10
CA GLU A 278 4.51 -8.69 5.41
C GLU A 278 4.25 -7.56 6.42
N TRP A 279 3.23 -7.74 7.26
CA TRP A 279 2.95 -6.85 8.38
C TRP A 279 3.67 -7.37 9.62
N CYS A 280 4.82 -6.77 9.95
CA CYS A 280 5.64 -7.19 11.09
C CYS A 280 6.69 -6.15 11.50
N ASP A 281 7.22 -6.29 12.72
CA ASP A 281 8.46 -5.63 13.13
C ASP A 281 9.67 -6.39 12.55
N THR A 282 10.35 -5.80 11.57
CA THR A 282 11.50 -6.41 10.88
C THR A 282 12.71 -6.69 11.78
N LEU A 283 12.84 -5.97 12.90
CA LEU A 283 13.93 -6.15 13.86
C LEU A 283 13.56 -7.20 14.90
N ASN A 284 12.35 -7.16 15.45
CA ASN A 284 11.95 -8.04 16.57
C ASN A 284 11.28 -9.35 16.12
N SER A 285 10.43 -9.31 15.10
CA SER A 285 9.59 -10.43 14.66
C SER A 285 9.51 -10.51 13.13
N PRO A 286 10.63 -10.66 12.40
CA PRO A 286 10.63 -10.64 10.94
C PRO A 286 9.88 -11.86 10.37
N LEU A 287 9.08 -11.64 9.31
CA LEU A 287 8.28 -12.69 8.65
C LEU A 287 8.82 -13.15 7.29
N LEU A 288 9.78 -12.41 6.72
CA LEU A 288 10.50 -12.85 5.52
C LEU A 288 11.58 -13.89 5.88
N VAL A 289 11.11 -15.10 6.18
CA VAL A 289 11.88 -16.26 6.63
C VAL A 289 11.62 -17.44 5.70
N GLU A 290 12.66 -18.22 5.39
CA GLU A 290 12.63 -19.48 4.66
C GLU A 290 13.52 -20.50 5.40
N ASN A 291 12.98 -21.69 5.72
CA ASN A 291 13.69 -22.76 6.45
C ASN A 291 14.35 -22.27 7.75
N ASP A 292 13.58 -21.58 8.60
CA ASP A 292 14.02 -21.00 9.88
C ASP A 292 15.20 -20.01 9.77
N ARG A 293 15.44 -19.46 8.57
CA ARG A 293 16.46 -18.45 8.32
C ARG A 293 15.86 -17.24 7.60
N LEU A 294 16.45 -16.06 7.84
CA LEU A 294 16.06 -14.87 7.08
C LEU A 294 16.29 -15.11 5.58
N MET A 295 15.29 -14.74 4.78
CA MET A 295 15.40 -14.77 3.34
C MET A 295 16.58 -13.92 2.87
N LYS A 296 17.21 -14.35 1.77
CA LYS A 296 18.34 -13.65 1.15
C LYS A 296 17.93 -12.97 -0.16
N PHE A 297 18.50 -11.80 -0.41
CA PHE A 297 18.10 -10.90 -1.48
C PHE A 297 19.31 -10.41 -2.29
N ASN A 298 19.11 -10.25 -3.60
CA ASN A 298 20.12 -9.70 -4.51
C ASN A 298 20.23 -8.18 -4.35
N CYS A 299 19.13 -7.52 -4.05
CA CYS A 299 19.04 -6.08 -3.91
C CYS A 299 18.22 -5.74 -2.67
N VAL A 300 18.76 -4.91 -1.79
CA VAL A 300 18.08 -4.40 -0.61
C VAL A 300 18.09 -2.88 -0.69
N VAL A 301 16.90 -2.27 -0.70
CA VAL A 301 16.71 -0.82 -0.68
C VAL A 301 15.96 -0.44 0.58
N ALA A 302 16.30 0.68 1.22
CA ALA A 302 15.51 1.12 2.37
C ALA A 302 15.67 2.62 2.67
N ASN A 303 14.63 3.17 3.30
CA ASN A 303 14.69 4.41 4.05
C ASN A 303 14.06 4.14 5.43
N PRO A 304 14.79 3.49 6.36
CA PRO A 304 14.23 3.09 7.64
C PRO A 304 14.00 4.30 8.58
N PRO A 305 13.20 4.12 9.63
CA PRO A 305 13.05 5.09 10.71
C PRO A 305 14.38 5.64 11.25
N PHE A 306 14.58 6.96 11.19
CA PHE A 306 15.82 7.58 11.62
C PHE A 306 15.93 7.63 13.14
N SER A 307 17.03 7.08 13.65
CA SER A 307 17.36 7.08 15.07
C SER A 307 16.23 6.54 15.95
N LEU A 308 15.59 5.46 15.48
CA LEU A 308 14.52 4.77 16.19
C LEU A 308 14.95 4.45 17.63
N ASP A 309 14.21 5.00 18.58
CA ASP A 309 14.35 4.68 20.00
C ASP A 309 13.59 3.38 20.30
N LYS A 310 14.03 2.65 21.34
CA LYS A 310 13.40 1.39 21.77
C LYS A 310 13.20 0.39 20.63
N TRP A 311 14.20 0.26 19.76
CA TRP A 311 14.13 -0.62 18.59
C TRP A 311 14.16 -2.12 18.91
N GLY A 312 14.27 -2.51 20.19
CA GLY A 312 14.41 -3.90 20.64
C GLY A 312 15.82 -4.33 21.01
N ALA A 313 16.69 -3.37 21.35
CA ALA A 313 18.10 -3.62 21.71
C ALA A 313 18.28 -4.64 22.85
N GLU A 314 17.32 -4.74 23.76
CA GLU A 314 17.28 -5.72 24.85
C GLU A 314 17.28 -7.18 24.38
N ASN A 315 16.77 -7.46 23.18
CA ASN A 315 16.71 -8.80 22.61
C ASN A 315 17.85 -9.06 21.61
N ALA A 316 18.69 -8.06 21.33
CA ALA A 316 19.66 -8.12 20.25
C ALA A 316 20.84 -9.06 20.55
N GLU A 317 21.22 -9.24 21.82
CA GLU A 317 22.30 -10.16 22.21
C GLU A 317 21.91 -11.64 22.02
N SER A 318 20.61 -11.96 22.14
CA SER A 318 20.04 -13.29 21.96
C SER A 318 19.31 -13.44 20.62
N ASP A 319 19.63 -12.57 19.65
CA ASP A 319 19.00 -12.61 18.33
C ASP A 319 19.19 -13.98 17.66
N GLN A 320 18.07 -14.68 17.42
CA GLN A 320 18.06 -16.01 16.82
C GLN A 320 18.72 -16.07 15.44
N TYR A 321 18.76 -14.93 14.72
CA TYR A 321 19.37 -14.82 13.40
C TYR A 321 20.82 -14.31 13.44
N ASN A 322 21.37 -14.09 14.63
CA ASN A 322 22.73 -13.60 14.87
C ASN A 322 23.09 -12.34 14.05
N ARG A 323 22.15 -11.40 13.86
CA ARG A 323 22.35 -10.23 12.98
C ARG A 323 23.31 -9.19 13.55
N PHE A 324 23.46 -9.16 14.88
CA PHE A 324 24.16 -8.07 15.60
C PHE A 324 25.55 -8.48 16.10
N TRP A 325 26.16 -9.52 15.52
CA TRP A 325 27.47 -10.04 15.92
C TRP A 325 28.62 -9.03 15.75
N ARG A 326 28.46 -8.03 14.86
CA ARG A 326 29.41 -6.92 14.72
C ARG A 326 29.35 -5.93 15.89
N GLY A 327 28.28 -5.98 16.67
CA GLY A 327 28.04 -5.16 17.86
C GLY A 327 26.58 -4.72 17.92
N VAL A 328 26.05 -4.56 19.13
CA VAL A 328 24.69 -4.08 19.37
C VAL A 328 24.66 -2.55 19.36
N PRO A 329 23.83 -1.91 18.52
CA PRO A 329 23.64 -0.45 18.52
C PRO A 329 23.05 0.07 19.85
N PRO A 330 23.20 1.36 20.16
CA PRO A 330 22.57 1.96 21.34
C PRO A 330 21.04 1.81 21.32
N LYS A 331 20.42 1.64 22.49
CA LYS A 331 18.95 1.50 22.62
C LYS A 331 18.16 2.66 21.99
N SER A 332 18.74 3.86 22.03
CA SER A 332 18.15 5.10 21.50
C SER A 332 18.51 5.40 20.04
N LYS A 333 19.22 4.49 19.36
CA LYS A 333 19.69 4.65 17.98
C LYS A 333 19.65 3.32 17.21
N GLY A 334 18.50 3.01 16.64
CA GLY A 334 18.29 1.82 15.79
C GLY A 334 18.92 1.87 14.40
N ASP A 335 19.60 2.95 14.01
CA ASP A 335 20.13 3.13 12.64
C ASP A 335 21.02 1.96 12.19
N TRP A 336 22.02 1.59 12.99
CA TRP A 336 22.90 0.45 12.71
C TRP A 336 22.21 -0.91 12.89
N ALA A 337 21.06 -0.97 13.56
CA ALA A 337 20.28 -2.21 13.67
C ALA A 337 19.64 -2.54 12.32
N PHE A 338 19.03 -1.55 11.68
CA PHE A 338 18.52 -1.69 10.31
C PHE A 338 19.65 -1.98 9.32
N ILE A 339 20.78 -1.26 9.36
CA ILE A 339 21.91 -1.53 8.45
C ILE A 339 22.40 -2.97 8.61
N SER A 340 22.62 -3.44 9.85
CA SER A 340 23.05 -4.81 10.10
C SER A 340 22.02 -5.82 9.60
N ARG A 341 20.73 -5.57 9.85
CA ARG A 341 19.63 -6.39 9.34
C ARG A 341 19.61 -6.48 7.80
N MET A 342 19.91 -5.40 7.09
CA MET A 342 19.96 -5.36 5.63
C MET A 342 21.15 -6.14 5.08
N VAL A 343 22.34 -5.87 5.62
CA VAL A 343 23.59 -6.58 5.25
C VAL A 343 23.43 -8.09 5.46
N GLU A 344 22.85 -8.51 6.59
CA GLU A 344 22.64 -9.92 6.91
C GLU A 344 21.56 -10.59 6.07
N THR A 345 20.79 -9.84 5.27
CA THR A 345 19.88 -10.42 4.27
C THR A 345 20.26 -10.16 2.82
N ALA A 346 21.33 -9.43 2.58
CA ALA A 346 21.95 -9.42 1.28
C ALA A 346 22.62 -10.78 1.01
N LEU A 347 22.59 -11.24 -0.23
CA LEU A 347 23.39 -12.38 -0.66
C LEU A 347 24.88 -12.07 -0.45
N GLU A 348 25.61 -13.01 0.12
CA GLU A 348 27.04 -12.84 0.37
C GLU A 348 27.78 -12.64 -0.96
N LYS A 349 28.69 -11.66 -1.04
CA LYS A 349 29.52 -11.29 -2.21
C LYS A 349 28.78 -10.80 -3.45
N GLU A 350 27.46 -10.96 -3.55
CA GLU A 350 26.67 -10.57 -4.72
C GLU A 350 25.61 -9.51 -4.43
N GLY A 351 25.05 -9.54 -3.22
CA GLY A 351 23.97 -8.68 -2.78
C GLY A 351 24.39 -7.23 -2.65
N ARG A 352 23.48 -6.32 -2.98
CA ARG A 352 23.69 -4.87 -2.91
C ARG A 352 22.72 -4.26 -1.92
N VAL A 353 23.22 -3.40 -1.04
CA VAL A 353 22.39 -2.65 -0.09
C VAL A 353 22.52 -1.16 -0.39
N ALA A 354 21.40 -0.48 -0.64
CA ALA A 354 21.34 0.98 -0.77
C ALA A 354 20.34 1.53 0.25
N VAL A 355 20.84 2.30 1.22
CA VAL A 355 20.04 2.77 2.35
C VAL A 355 20.22 4.28 2.57
N VAL A 356 19.11 4.95 2.88
CA VAL A 356 19.10 6.33 3.37
C VAL A 356 19.22 6.34 4.90
N VAL A 357 20.17 7.08 5.45
CA VAL A 357 20.45 7.13 6.89
C VAL A 357 20.85 8.53 7.35
N PRO A 358 20.63 8.89 8.63
CA PRO A 358 21.07 10.19 9.14
C PRO A 358 22.59 10.26 9.25
N HIS A 359 23.19 11.45 9.10
CA HIS A 359 24.65 11.64 9.11
C HIS A 359 25.36 11.03 10.33
N GLY A 360 24.69 10.92 11.47
CA GLY A 360 25.28 10.37 12.68
C GLY A 360 25.86 8.96 12.53
N VAL A 361 25.35 8.14 11.61
CA VAL A 361 25.94 6.81 11.36
C VAL A 361 27.41 6.89 10.92
N LEU A 362 27.83 8.00 10.31
CA LEU A 362 29.16 8.21 9.75
C LEU A 362 30.20 8.53 10.83
N PHE A 363 29.80 9.18 11.93
CA PHE A 363 30.76 9.75 12.89
C PHE A 363 30.48 9.43 14.36
N ARG A 364 29.29 8.94 14.73
CA ARG A 364 29.04 8.55 16.13
C ARG A 364 30.02 7.45 16.56
N GLY A 365 30.51 7.56 17.81
CA GLY A 365 31.56 6.72 18.38
C GLY A 365 31.01 5.48 19.10
N ALA A 366 31.75 5.02 20.12
CA ALA A 366 31.36 3.89 20.99
C ALA A 366 30.90 2.65 20.20
N ALA A 367 29.69 2.14 20.48
CA ALA A 367 29.16 0.94 19.83
C ALA A 367 29.06 1.08 18.31
N GLU A 368 28.50 2.20 17.82
CA GLU A 368 28.36 2.46 16.39
C GLU A 368 29.73 2.61 15.70
N GLY A 369 30.71 3.22 16.38
CA GLY A 369 32.08 3.29 15.89
C GLY A 369 32.74 1.91 15.74
N ARG A 370 32.45 0.97 16.65
CA ARG A 370 32.94 -0.42 16.55
C ARG A 370 32.27 -1.18 15.40
N ILE A 371 30.95 -1.04 15.26
CA ILE A 371 30.20 -1.66 14.16
C ILE A 371 30.70 -1.13 12.82
N ARG A 372 30.81 0.20 12.67
CA ARG A 372 31.30 0.85 11.45
C ARG A 372 32.73 0.39 11.11
N ARG A 373 33.63 0.29 12.09
CA ARG A 373 34.99 -0.20 11.88
C ARG A 373 34.98 -1.62 11.29
N LYS A 374 34.24 -2.55 11.89
CA LYS A 374 34.14 -3.93 11.38
C LYS A 374 33.58 -3.98 9.95
N MET A 375 32.54 -3.20 9.66
CA MET A 375 31.96 -3.13 8.31
C MET A 375 32.98 -2.65 7.26
N ILE A 376 33.85 -1.70 7.62
CA ILE A 376 34.94 -1.22 6.74
C ILE A 376 36.03 -2.30 6.60
N GLU A 377 36.44 -2.93 7.69
CA GLU A 377 37.45 -4.00 7.70
C GLU A 377 37.01 -5.21 6.85
N GLU A 378 35.71 -5.48 6.80
CA GLU A 378 35.09 -6.50 5.95
C GLU A 378 34.82 -6.03 4.50
N ASN A 379 35.13 -4.77 4.18
CA ASN A 379 34.91 -4.17 2.87
C ASN A 379 33.44 -4.19 2.40
N LEU A 380 32.53 -3.86 3.33
CA LEU A 380 31.08 -3.82 3.09
C LEU A 380 30.50 -2.40 2.87
N LEU A 381 31.34 -1.35 3.03
CA LEU A 381 30.96 0.06 2.90
C LEU A 381 31.76 0.78 1.83
#